data_AF-A0A1I2MZZ6-F1
#
_entry.id   AF-A0A1I2MZZ6-F1
#
_cell.length_a   1.000
_cell.length_b   1.000
_cell.length_c   1.000
_cell.angle_alpha   90.00
_cell.angle_beta   90.00
_cell.angle_gamma   90.00
#
_symmetry.space_group_name_H-M   'P 1'
#
loop_
_entity.id
_entity.type
_entity.pdbx_description
1 polymer ?
#
loop_
_entity_poly.entity_id
_entity_poly.type
_entity_poly.pdbx_seq_one_letter_code
_entity_poly.pdbx_strand_id
1 'polypeptide(L)'
;MVSRPLPDNRADCKAWEESGAKAAVGNTTAIADGGYPGTGIVMPHRRRKGEGLPERSQAHNTFHKQLRAHVEHGFARMKTRKILRDCHLMGDGVHHVTTGITHRRSLALAG
;
A
#
# COMPACT_ATOMS: atom_id res chain seq x y z
N MET A 1 -0.80 6.68 -11.51
CA MET A 1 0.66 6.87 -11.33
C MET A 1 1.19 5.77 -10.42
N VAL A 2 2.40 5.28 -10.68
CA VAL A 2 3.10 4.32 -9.81
C VAL A 2 4.22 5.08 -9.12
N SER A 3 4.34 5.00 -7.79
CA SER A 3 5.40 5.67 -7.05
C SER A 3 6.74 4.95 -7.24
N ARG A 4 7.85 5.69 -7.20
CA ARG A 4 9.19 5.07 -7.32
C ARG A 4 9.52 4.27 -6.05
N PRO A 5 10.03 3.04 -6.19
CA PRO A 5 10.50 2.26 -5.05
C PRO A 5 11.69 2.99 -4.42
N LEU A 6 11.70 3.08 -3.09
CA LEU A 6 12.84 3.62 -2.36
C LEU A 6 13.78 2.47 -1.97
N PRO A 7 15.10 2.68 -2.06
CA PRO A 7 16.06 1.70 -1.59
C PRO A 7 16.01 1.58 -0.06
N ASP A 8 16.30 0.37 0.44
CA ASP A 8 16.43 0.00 1.87
C ASP A 8 15.10 -0.18 2.65
N ASN A 9 15.17 -0.83 3.82
CA ASN A 9 14.04 -1.08 4.74
C ASN A 9 13.62 0.21 5.48
N ARG A 10 13.28 1.24 4.73
CA ARG A 10 12.79 2.51 5.26
C ARG A 10 11.39 2.32 5.83
N ALA A 11 11.13 2.89 7.00
CA ALA A 11 9.80 2.90 7.59
C ALA A 11 8.77 3.46 6.60
N ASP A 12 7.60 2.82 6.52
CA ASP A 12 6.57 3.15 5.53
C ASP A 12 6.12 4.62 5.58
N CYS A 13 6.23 5.26 6.74
CA CYS A 13 6.01 6.70 6.91
C CYS A 13 6.92 7.57 6.04
N LYS A 14 8.21 7.22 5.95
CA LYS A 14 9.16 7.95 5.10
C LYS A 14 8.88 7.67 3.64
N ALA A 15 8.53 6.42 3.32
CA ALA A 15 8.18 6.06 1.95
C ALA A 15 6.94 6.79 1.45
N TRP A 16 5.95 7.02 2.33
CA TRP A 16 4.76 7.82 2.00
C TRP A 16 5.09 9.24 1.53
N GLU A 17 5.99 9.92 2.24
CA GLU A 17 6.39 11.30 1.92
C GLU A 17 7.38 11.34 0.74
N GLU A 18 8.40 10.49 0.74
CA GLU A 18 9.53 10.55 -0.22
C GLU A 18 9.20 9.94 -1.59
N SER A 19 8.26 8.98 -1.68
CA SER A 19 7.95 8.30 -2.95
C SER A 19 6.99 9.07 -3.88
N GLY A 20 6.46 10.21 -3.41
CA GLY A 20 5.42 10.97 -4.10
C GLY A 20 4.02 10.35 -4.01
N ALA A 21 3.84 9.25 -3.27
CA ALA A 21 2.54 8.61 -3.07
C ALA A 21 1.50 9.57 -2.47
N LYS A 22 1.90 10.39 -1.50
CA LYS A 22 1.05 11.44 -0.93
C LYS A 22 0.52 12.42 -1.99
N ALA A 23 1.39 12.89 -2.87
CA ALA A 23 1.01 13.79 -3.96
C ALA A 23 0.08 13.10 -4.98
N ALA A 24 0.31 11.81 -5.26
CA ALA A 24 -0.52 11.04 -6.18
C ALA A 24 -1.93 10.74 -5.64
N VAL A 25 -2.08 10.56 -4.32
CA VAL A 25 -3.38 10.37 -3.66
C VAL A 25 -4.15 11.69 -3.56
N GLY A 26 -3.44 12.82 -3.43
CA GLY A 26 -4.04 14.14 -3.38
C GLY A 26 -5.01 14.27 -2.19
N ASN A 27 -6.26 14.67 -2.47
CA ASN A 27 -7.31 14.83 -1.47
C ASN A 27 -8.14 13.55 -1.23
N THR A 28 -7.78 12.44 -1.87
CA THR A 28 -8.53 11.19 -1.73
C THR A 28 -8.26 10.58 -0.37
N THR A 29 -9.30 10.05 0.29
CA THR A 29 -9.12 9.32 1.55
C THR A 29 -8.28 8.06 1.32
N ALA A 30 -7.07 8.03 1.88
CA ALA A 30 -6.23 6.85 1.91
C ALA A 30 -6.43 6.06 3.21
N ILE A 31 -6.36 4.74 3.07
CA ILE A 31 -6.43 3.77 4.17
C ILE A 31 -5.07 3.07 4.24
N ALA A 32 -4.43 3.11 5.40
CA ALA A 32 -3.13 2.53 5.66
C ALA A 32 -3.21 1.34 6.62
N ASP A 33 -2.17 0.52 6.59
CA ASP A 33 -1.90 -0.44 7.65
C ASP A 33 -1.27 0.27 8.88
N GLY A 34 -0.83 -0.51 9.86
CA GLY A 34 -0.27 0.04 11.09
C GLY A 34 1.09 0.75 10.93
N GLY A 35 1.73 0.72 9.76
CA GLY A 35 3.08 1.23 9.49
C GLY A 35 3.19 2.73 9.23
N TYR A 36 2.06 3.47 9.29
CA TYR A 36 1.98 4.87 8.88
C TYR A 36 1.68 5.89 10.02
N PRO A 37 2.24 5.76 11.25
CA PRO A 37 1.99 6.76 12.29
C PRO A 37 2.43 8.18 11.88
N GLY A 38 1.59 9.18 12.14
CA GLY A 38 1.92 10.59 11.94
C GLY A 38 1.80 11.11 10.50
N THR A 39 1.37 10.29 9.54
CA THR A 39 1.20 10.69 8.13
C THR A 39 -0.18 11.26 7.79
N GLY A 40 -1.12 11.23 8.73
CA GLY A 40 -2.51 11.67 8.53
C GLY A 40 -3.39 10.69 7.76
N ILE A 41 -2.87 9.52 7.37
CA ILE A 41 -3.64 8.47 6.69
C ILE A 41 -4.57 7.76 7.69
N VAL A 42 -5.74 7.32 7.24
CA VAL A 42 -6.67 6.55 8.07
C VAL A 42 -6.03 5.21 8.43
N MET A 43 -5.76 5.03 9.72
CA MET A 43 -5.13 3.83 10.27
C MET A 43 -6.09 3.07 11.20
N PRO A 44 -5.92 1.75 11.36
CA PRO A 44 -6.67 1.00 12.35
C PRO A 44 -6.41 1.54 13.76
N HIS A 45 -7.47 1.58 14.56
CA HIS A 45 -7.40 2.03 15.95
C HIS A 45 -6.52 1.09 16.78
N ARG A 46 -5.52 1.64 17.46
CA ARG A 46 -4.65 0.89 18.37
C ARG A 46 -5.25 0.86 19.78
N ARG A 47 -5.22 -0.33 20.41
CA ARG A 47 -5.61 -0.49 21.81
C ARG A 47 -4.55 0.13 22.72
N ARG A 48 -4.96 0.93 23.72
CA ARG A 48 -4.06 1.35 24.81
C ARG A 48 -3.91 0.23 25.85
N LYS A 49 -2.76 0.16 26.51
CA LYS A 49 -2.50 -0.87 27.53
C LYS A 49 -3.44 -0.64 28.72
N GLY A 50 -4.35 -1.59 28.95
CA GLY A 50 -5.32 -1.54 30.07
C GLY A 50 -6.76 -1.20 29.68
N GLU A 51 -7.03 -0.75 28.45
CA GLU A 51 -8.37 -0.37 28.02
C GLU A 51 -8.82 -1.17 26.79
N GLY A 52 -10.08 -1.61 26.79
CA GLY A 52 -10.72 -2.21 25.62
C GLY A 52 -10.97 -1.19 24.52
N LEU A 53 -10.96 -1.61 23.26
CA LEU A 53 -11.43 -0.76 22.17
C LEU A 53 -12.97 -0.65 22.24
N PRO A 54 -13.56 0.54 22.08
CA PRO A 54 -15.00 0.67 21.89
C PRO A 54 -15.50 -0.18 20.71
N GLU A 55 -16.73 -0.68 20.77
CA GLU A 55 -17.31 -1.56 19.76
C GLU A 55 -17.24 -0.97 18.34
N ARG A 56 -17.53 0.32 18.19
CA ARG A 56 -17.40 1.04 16.92
C ARG A 56 -15.98 1.00 16.35
N SER A 57 -14.96 1.13 17.20
CA SER A 57 -13.55 1.03 16.79
C SER A 57 -13.16 -0.41 16.45
N GLN A 58 -13.75 -1.41 17.10
CA GLN A 58 -13.55 -2.81 16.76
C GLN A 58 -14.16 -3.14 15.39
N ALA A 59 -15.39 -2.70 15.11
CA ALA A 59 -16.04 -2.88 13.81
C ALA A 59 -15.24 -2.23 12.67
N HIS A 60 -14.75 -1.01 12.89
CA HIS A 60 -13.88 -0.32 11.95
C HIS A 60 -12.56 -1.08 11.71
N ASN A 61 -11.94 -1.62 12.76
CA ASN A 61 -10.74 -2.45 12.63
C ASN A 61 -11.00 -3.77 11.89
N THR A 62 -12.18 -4.37 12.04
CA THR A 62 -12.57 -5.57 11.29
C THR A 62 -12.66 -5.27 9.80
N PHE A 63 -13.29 -4.15 9.43
CA PHE A 63 -13.33 -3.69 8.04
C PHE A 63 -11.91 -3.44 7.49
N HIS A 64 -11.05 -2.76 8.25
CA HIS A 64 -9.64 -2.58 7.89
C HIS A 64 -8.93 -3.93 7.65
N LYS A 65 -9.14 -4.92 8.51
CA LYS A 65 -8.53 -6.26 8.35
C LYS A 65 -9.02 -6.98 7.10
N GLN A 66 -10.30 -6.87 6.76
CA GLN A 66 -10.85 -7.47 5.54
C GLN A 66 -10.25 -6.84 4.28
N LEU A 67 -10.18 -5.51 4.23
CA LEU A 67 -9.51 -4.80 3.13
C LEU A 67 -8.05 -5.22 3.00
N ARG A 68 -7.33 -5.25 4.13
CA ARG A 68 -5.92 -5.66 4.16
C ARG A 68 -5.73 -7.08 3.63
N ALA A 69 -6.56 -8.04 4.07
CA ALA A 69 -6.48 -9.42 3.62
C ALA A 69 -6.69 -9.53 2.10
N HIS A 70 -7.64 -8.79 1.54
CA HIS A 70 -7.89 -8.81 0.10
C HIS A 70 -6.69 -8.29 -0.71
N VAL A 71 -6.11 -7.17 -0.27
CA VAL A 71 -4.96 -6.54 -0.90
C VAL A 71 -3.70 -7.40 -0.75
N GLU A 72 -3.42 -7.90 0.46
CA GLU A 72 -2.29 -8.79 0.74
C GLU A 72 -2.36 -10.09 -0.06
N HIS A 73 -3.56 -10.65 -0.27
CA HIS A 73 -3.75 -11.82 -1.13
C HIS A 73 -3.36 -11.56 -2.58
N GLY A 74 -3.74 -10.38 -3.10
CA GLY A 74 -3.29 -9.91 -4.41
C GLY A 74 -1.77 -9.76 -4.48
N PHE A 75 -1.17 -9.13 -3.47
CA PHE A 75 0.28 -8.98 -3.38
C PHE A 75 1.02 -10.30 -3.26
N ALA A 76 0.51 -11.26 -2.49
CA ALA A 76 1.10 -12.59 -2.36
C ALA A 76 1.19 -13.28 -3.72
N ARG A 77 0.11 -13.26 -4.51
CA ARG A 77 0.09 -13.80 -5.88
C ARG A 77 1.08 -13.10 -6.81
N MET A 78 1.24 -11.79 -6.66
CA MET A 78 2.21 -11.01 -7.44
C MET A 78 3.65 -11.37 -7.06
N LYS A 79 3.96 -11.50 -5.76
CA LYS A 79 5.29 -11.88 -5.25
C LYS A 79 5.76 -13.25 -5.76
N THR A 80 4.84 -14.16 -6.09
CA THR A 80 5.16 -15.49 -6.64
C THR A 80 5.67 -15.43 -8.10
N ARG A 81 5.42 -14.33 -8.83
CA ARG A 81 5.85 -14.23 -10.24
C ARG A 81 7.33 -13.88 -10.31
N LYS A 82 8.12 -14.76 -10.95
CA LYS A 82 9.57 -14.61 -11.15
C LYS A 82 9.97 -13.23 -11.70
N ILE A 83 9.18 -12.68 -12.63
CA ILE A 83 9.41 -11.34 -13.21
C ILE A 83 9.43 -10.25 -12.13
N LEU A 84 8.49 -10.28 -11.19
CA LEU A 84 8.43 -9.26 -10.12
C LEU A 84 9.52 -9.47 -9.08
N ARG A 85 9.90 -10.71 -8.81
CA ARG A 85 11.04 -11.04 -7.95
C ARG A 85 12.36 -10.55 -8.56
N ASP A 86 12.58 -10.80 -9.84
CA ASP A 86 13.80 -10.39 -10.55
C ASP A 86 13.85 -8.86 -10.67
N CYS A 87 12.70 -8.21 -10.91
CA CYS A 87 12.58 -6.75 -10.91
C CYS A 87 12.81 -6.10 -9.53
N HIS A 88 12.42 -6.77 -8.43
CA HIS A 88 12.70 -6.29 -7.08
C HIS A 88 14.20 -6.33 -6.76
N LEU A 89 14.92 -7.35 -7.25
CA LEU A 89 16.37 -7.44 -7.08
C LEU A 89 17.14 -6.38 -7.90
N MET A 90 16.53 -5.83 -8.96
CA MET A 90 17.12 -4.80 -9.83
C MET A 90 16.76 -3.35 -9.44
N GLY A 91 16.14 -3.11 -8.27
CA GLY A 91 15.78 -1.76 -7.83
C GLY A 91 14.54 -1.20 -8.54
N ASP A 92 14.71 -0.26 -9.48
CA ASP A 92 13.62 0.41 -10.21
C ASP A 92 12.81 -0.52 -11.13
N GLY A 93 13.25 -1.78 -11.31
CA GLY A 93 12.58 -2.76 -12.16
C GLY A 93 11.10 -2.94 -11.84
N VAL A 94 10.70 -2.85 -10.56
CA VAL A 94 9.30 -2.97 -10.14
C VAL A 94 8.45 -1.79 -10.62
N HIS A 95 9.01 -0.58 -10.65
CA HIS A 95 8.32 0.60 -11.16
C HIS A 95 8.04 0.47 -12.66
N HIS A 96 9.04 0.03 -13.44
CA HIS A 96 8.90 -0.16 -14.88
C HIS A 96 7.89 -1.24 -15.23
N VAL A 97 7.94 -2.41 -14.56
CA VAL A 97 6.98 -3.50 -14.82
C VAL A 97 5.56 -3.10 -14.42
N THR A 98 5.38 -2.48 -13.25
CA THR A 98 4.07 -2.03 -12.80
C THR A 98 3.49 -0.98 -13.76
N THR A 99 4.30 0.00 -14.16
CA THR A 99 3.88 1.03 -15.15
C THR A 99 3.49 0.40 -16.48
N GLY A 100 4.26 -0.57 -16.98
CA GLY A 100 3.94 -1.29 -18.22
C GLY A 100 2.63 -2.10 -18.13
N ILE A 101 2.37 -2.75 -17.00
CA ILE A 101 1.12 -3.48 -16.76
C ILE A 101 -0.06 -2.51 -16.69
N THR A 102 0.07 -1.40 -15.96
CA THR A 102 -0.98 -0.38 -15.86
C THR A 102 -1.31 0.22 -17.22
N HIS A 103 -0.29 0.58 -18.01
CA HIS A 103 -0.47 1.13 -19.36
C HIS A 103 -1.20 0.15 -20.29
N ARG A 104 -0.78 -1.12 -20.32
CA ARG A 104 -1.45 -2.16 -21.13
C ARG A 104 -2.91 -2.36 -20.72
N ARG A 105 -3.20 -2.34 -19.42
CA ARG A 105 -4.57 -2.49 -18.91
C ARG A 105 -5.45 -1.29 -19.27
N SER A 106 -4.92 -0.07 -19.22
CA SER A 106 -5.64 1.13 -19.65
C SER A 106 -5.95 1.09 -21.14
N LEU A 107 -5.02 0.65 -21.98
CA LEU A 107 -5.28 0.47 -23.42
C LEU A 107 -6.38 -0.56 -23.69
N ALA A 108 -6.40 -1.68 -22.94
CA ALA A 108 -7.42 -2.71 -23.07
C ALA A 108 -8.82 -2.29 -22.58
N LEU A 109 -8.92 -1.22 -21.79
CA LEU A 109 -10.19 -0.66 -21.30
C LEU A 109 -10.68 0.53 -22.15
N ALA A 110 -9.82 1.08 -23.01
CA ALA A 110 -10.11 2.24 -23.85
C ALA A 110 -10.44 1.89 -25.31
N GLY A 111 -10.37 0.60 -25.68
CA GLY A 111 -10.91 0.05 -26.92
C GLY A 111 -12.20 -0.71 -26.63
#